data_AF-A0A377JIX1-F1
#
_entry.id   AF-A0A377JIX1-F1
#
_cell.length_a   1.000
_cell.length_b   1.000
_cell.length_c   1.000
_cell.angle_alpha   90.00
_cell.angle_beta   90.00
_cell.angle_gamma   90.00
#
_symmetry.space_group_name_H-M   'P 1'
#
loop_
_entity.id
_entity.type
_entity.pdbx_description
1 polymer ?
#
loop_
_entity_poly.entity_id
_entity_poly.type
_entity_poly.pdbx_seq_one_letter_code
_entity_poly.pdbx_strand_id
1 'polypeptide(L)'
;MLKLKQVLIDKGVSLRQLAQMMNVSPATISQLINHDQRVRDWAAFEKNLIAALQKIGINQPLATLLEKEATGESLATEPAASALKTTQEIKDEIMLLAKQALFPATKKHFSLPIDPFSVDIRSADEVFATSDIRYVRE
;
A
#
# COMPACT_ATOMS: atom_id res chain seq x y z
N MET A 1 7.90 4.70 -15.70
CA MET A 1 7.10 5.82 -15.15
C MET A 1 6.47 6.58 -16.31
N LEU A 2 5.33 7.27 -16.12
CA LEU A 2 4.75 8.09 -17.20
C LEU A 2 5.63 9.31 -17.51
N LYS A 3 5.73 9.68 -18.80
CA LYS A 3 6.41 10.92 -19.26
C LYS A 3 5.92 12.15 -18.53
N LEU A 4 4.63 12.16 -18.20
CA LEU A 4 4.00 13.24 -17.45
C LEU A 4 4.74 13.57 -16.14
N LYS A 5 5.30 12.59 -15.43
CA LYS A 5 6.05 12.86 -14.19
C LYS A 5 7.34 13.64 -14.46
N GLN A 6 8.07 13.29 -15.51
CA GLN A 6 9.32 13.96 -15.89
C GLN A 6 9.04 15.39 -16.35
N VAL A 7 8.04 15.58 -17.23
CA VAL A 7 7.65 16.91 -17.72
C VAL A 7 7.19 17.83 -16.58
N LEU A 8 6.52 17.30 -15.55
CA LEU A 8 6.15 18.08 -14.37
C LEU A 8 7.36 18.47 -13.50
N ILE A 9 8.35 17.57 -13.36
CA ILE A 9 9.60 17.85 -12.64
C ILE A 9 10.41 18.93 -13.36
N ASP A 10 10.54 18.85 -14.69
CA ASP A 10 11.30 19.82 -15.49
C ASP A 10 10.70 21.23 -15.44
N LYS A 11 9.37 21.33 -15.27
CA LYS A 11 8.66 22.60 -15.09
C LYS A 11 8.58 23.04 -13.63
N GLY A 12 9.10 22.26 -12.69
CA GLY A 12 9.07 22.56 -11.26
C GLY A 12 7.66 22.52 -10.65
N VAL A 13 6.69 21.84 -11.29
CA VAL A 13 5.31 21.77 -10.79
C VAL A 13 5.12 20.50 -9.98
N SER A 14 4.73 20.67 -8.71
CA SER A 14 4.44 19.54 -7.84
C SER A 14 3.10 18.89 -8.19
N LEU A 15 2.97 17.57 -7.95
CA LEU A 15 1.71 16.83 -8.14
C LEU A 15 0.56 17.40 -7.31
N ARG A 16 0.87 17.95 -6.12
CA ARG A 16 -0.10 18.61 -5.25
C ARG A 16 -0.66 19.89 -5.87
N GLN A 17 0.19 20.69 -6.49
CA GLN A 17 -0.22 21.92 -7.16
C GLN A 17 -1.10 21.62 -8.38
N LEU A 18 -0.75 20.59 -9.16
CA LEU A 18 -1.61 20.10 -10.24
C LEU A 18 -2.97 19.62 -9.72
N ALA A 19 -2.99 18.90 -8.60
CA ALA A 19 -4.22 18.41 -7.97
C ALA A 19 -5.14 19.55 -7.51
N GLN A 20 -4.54 20.59 -6.91
CA GLN A 20 -5.27 21.81 -6.51
C GLN A 20 -5.85 22.55 -7.71
N MET A 21 -5.11 22.66 -8.82
CA MET A 21 -5.60 23.32 -10.04
C MET A 21 -6.78 22.58 -10.68
N MET A 22 -6.81 21.26 -10.55
CA MET A 22 -7.90 20.42 -11.07
C MET A 22 -9.04 20.21 -10.06
N ASN A 23 -8.90 20.71 -8.82
CA ASN A 23 -9.81 20.46 -7.70
C ASN A 23 -10.05 18.96 -7.43
N VAL A 24 -8.99 18.14 -7.51
CA VAL A 24 -9.05 16.70 -7.25
C VAL A 24 -8.10 16.33 -6.12
N SER A 25 -8.35 15.21 -5.44
CA SER A 25 -7.44 14.70 -4.41
C SER A 25 -6.04 14.43 -4.99
N PRO A 26 -4.94 14.78 -4.30
CA PRO A 26 -3.58 14.45 -4.74
C PRO A 26 -3.36 12.95 -5.01
N ALA A 27 -4.13 12.09 -4.33
CA ALA A 27 -4.07 10.65 -4.53
C ALA A 27 -4.50 10.22 -5.93
N THR A 28 -5.49 10.87 -6.56
CA THR A 28 -5.96 10.47 -7.89
C THR A 28 -4.90 10.75 -8.96
N ILE A 29 -4.19 11.87 -8.84
CA ILE A 29 -3.07 12.19 -9.74
C ILE A 29 -1.89 11.24 -9.52
N SER A 30 -1.59 10.90 -8.26
CA SER A 30 -0.56 9.90 -7.95
C SER A 30 -0.91 8.52 -8.49
N GLN A 31 -2.16 8.08 -8.37
CA GLN A 31 -2.66 6.82 -8.90
C GLN A 31 -2.60 6.78 -10.42
N LEU A 32 -2.92 7.89 -11.09
CA LEU A 32 -2.77 8.00 -12.53
C LEU A 32 -1.31 7.90 -12.95
N ILE A 33 -0.41 8.64 -12.30
CA ILE A 33 1.00 8.74 -12.71
C ILE A 33 1.80 7.47 -12.42
N ASN A 34 1.56 6.85 -11.26
CA ASN A 34 2.35 5.70 -10.80
C ASN A 34 1.72 4.36 -11.21
N HIS A 35 0.39 4.29 -11.28
CA HIS A 35 -0.34 3.03 -11.48
C HIS A 35 -1.22 3.02 -12.74
N ASP A 36 -1.25 4.09 -13.53
CA ASP A 36 -2.10 4.22 -14.73
C ASP A 36 -3.60 3.97 -14.44
N GLN A 37 -4.02 4.26 -13.20
CA GLN A 37 -5.40 4.08 -12.78
C GLN A 37 -6.23 5.30 -13.19
N ARG A 38 -7.23 5.04 -14.05
CA ARG A 38 -8.15 6.06 -14.55
C ARG A 38 -9.35 6.23 -13.63
N VAL A 39 -9.79 7.48 -13.47
CA VAL A 39 -11.02 7.83 -12.75
C VAL A 39 -12.23 7.38 -13.57
N ARG A 40 -13.34 7.06 -12.89
CA ARG A 40 -14.61 6.65 -13.52
C ARG A 40 -15.06 7.63 -14.62
N ASP A 41 -14.93 8.93 -14.39
CA ASP A 41 -15.29 10.00 -15.34
C ASP A 41 -14.07 10.49 -16.14
N TRP A 42 -13.42 9.57 -16.86
CA TRP A 42 -12.17 9.86 -17.56
C TRP A 42 -12.28 11.01 -18.57
N ALA A 43 -13.34 11.06 -19.39
CA ALA A 43 -13.46 12.06 -20.45
C ALA A 43 -13.55 13.51 -19.92
N ALA A 44 -14.20 13.72 -18.78
CA ALA A 44 -14.25 15.03 -18.13
C ALA A 44 -12.91 15.38 -17.47
N PHE A 45 -12.30 14.38 -16.82
CA PHE A 45 -11.00 14.51 -16.18
C PHE A 45 -9.89 14.84 -17.20
N GLU A 46 -9.89 14.19 -18.36
CA GLU A 46 -8.93 14.40 -19.43
C GLU A 46 -8.96 15.84 -19.96
N LYS A 47 -10.17 16.37 -20.21
CA LYS A 47 -10.34 17.78 -20.62
C LYS A 47 -9.81 18.76 -19.58
N ASN A 48 -10.09 18.50 -18.30
CA ASN A 48 -9.58 19.32 -17.20
C ASN A 48 -8.07 19.22 -17.06
N LEU A 49 -7.49 18.05 -17.31
CA LEU A 49 -6.06 17.82 -17.27
C LEU A 49 -5.35 18.56 -18.42
N ILE A 50 -5.89 18.47 -19.64
CA ILE A 50 -5.38 19.24 -20.80
C ILE A 50 -5.42 20.74 -20.50
N ALA A 51 -6.55 21.25 -19.99
CA ALA A 51 -6.69 22.66 -19.65
C ALA A 51 -5.71 23.10 -18.54
N ALA A 52 -5.48 22.25 -17.53
CA ALA A 52 -4.52 22.52 -16.46
C ALA A 52 -3.08 22.53 -16.99
N LEU A 53 -2.71 21.59 -17.86
CA LEU A 53 -1.39 21.53 -18.49
C LEU A 53 -1.13 22.71 -19.42
N GLN A 54 -2.14 23.14 -20.19
CA GLN A 54 -2.04 24.34 -21.03
C GLN A 54 -1.79 25.61 -20.20
N LYS A 55 -2.44 25.75 -19.03
CA LYS A 55 -2.18 26.87 -18.10
C LYS A 55 -0.76 26.87 -17.56
N ILE A 56 -0.14 25.70 -17.42
CA ILE A 56 1.25 25.53 -16.98
C ILE A 56 2.24 25.75 -18.14
N GLY A 57 1.76 25.85 -19.39
CA GLY A 57 2.58 26.03 -20.58
C GLY A 57 3.13 24.71 -21.15
N ILE A 58 2.51 23.57 -20.81
CA ILE A 58 2.83 22.25 -21.37
C ILE A 58 1.86 22.02 -22.54
N ASN A 59 2.34 22.27 -23.77
CA ASN A 59 1.54 22.13 -24.99
C ASN A 59 1.85 20.83 -25.77
N GLN A 60 2.27 19.79 -25.06
CA GLN A 60 2.53 18.47 -25.65
C GLN A 60 1.23 17.66 -25.75
N PRO A 61 1.04 16.85 -26.81
CA PRO A 61 -0.13 16.01 -26.94
C PRO A 61 -0.25 15.04 -25.75
N LEU A 62 -1.44 15.00 -25.13
CA LEU A 62 -1.71 14.23 -23.92
C LEU A 62 -1.43 12.73 -24.11
N ALA A 63 -1.68 12.22 -25.33
CA ALA A 63 -1.38 10.84 -25.71
C ALA A 63 0.09 10.49 -25.49
N THR A 64 1.01 11.36 -25.89
CA THR A 64 2.45 11.16 -25.71
C THR A 64 2.88 11.32 -24.25
N LEU A 65 2.19 12.17 -23.47
CA LEU A 65 2.46 12.35 -22.03
C LEU A 65 2.01 11.15 -21.17
N LEU A 66 0.96 10.46 -21.61
CA LEU A 66 0.41 9.26 -20.99
C LEU A 66 1.07 7.97 -21.50
N GLU A 67 1.94 8.03 -22.49
CA GLU A 67 2.78 6.91 -22.88
C GLU A 67 3.82 6.61 -21.80
N LYS A 68 3.95 5.32 -21.43
CA LYS A 68 5.03 4.85 -20.55
C LYS A 68 6.36 5.03 -21.27
N GLU A 69 7.30 5.74 -20.66
CA GLU A 69 8.70 5.67 -21.06
C GLU A 69 9.20 4.25 -20.81
N ALA A 70 9.63 3.60 -21.89
CA ALA A 70 10.45 2.40 -21.85
C ALA A 70 11.91 2.81 -21.59
N THR A 71 12.17 3.45 -20.45
CA THR A 71 13.52 3.58 -19.93
C THR A 71 13.66 2.61 -18.76
N GLY A 72 14.38 1.54 -19.05
CA GLY A 72 14.91 0.63 -18.04
C GLY A 72 15.82 1.37 -17.07
N GLU A 73 16.18 0.66 -16.01
CA GLU A 73 17.11 1.06 -14.94
C GLU A 73 16.46 1.71 -13.71
N SER A 74 15.86 0.79 -12.96
CA SER A 74 15.89 0.68 -11.50
C SER A 74 16.89 1.58 -10.76
N LEU A 75 16.38 2.40 -9.83
CA LEU A 75 17.06 2.63 -8.55
C LEU A 75 16.07 2.37 -7.42
N ALA A 76 16.45 1.38 -6.61
CA ALA A 76 15.68 0.74 -5.56
C ALA A 76 15.29 1.69 -4.42
N THR A 77 14.01 1.70 -4.07
CA THR A 77 13.56 1.46 -2.69
C THR A 77 12.17 0.84 -2.83
N GLU A 78 12.13 -0.49 -2.90
CA GLU A 78 10.90 -1.27 -2.90
C GLU A 78 10.17 -1.09 -1.55
N PRO A 79 8.83 -1.03 -1.58
CA PRO A 79 8.10 -2.20 -1.15
C PRO A 79 7.41 -2.83 -2.35
N ALA A 80 7.67 -4.13 -2.50
CA ALA A 80 7.05 -5.12 -3.35
C ALA A 80 5.84 -4.63 -4.16
N ALA A 81 6.02 -4.67 -5.48
CA ALA A 81 4.95 -4.58 -6.46
C ALA A 81 3.77 -5.49 -6.08
N SER A 82 2.58 -4.91 -5.95
CA SER A 82 1.34 -5.68 -6.02
C SER A 82 1.27 -6.29 -7.41
N ALA A 83 1.63 -7.58 -7.50
CA ALA A 83 1.50 -8.37 -8.69
C ALA A 83 0.05 -8.31 -9.22
N LEU A 84 -0.04 -8.29 -10.54
CA LEU A 84 -1.27 -8.39 -11.31
C LEU A 84 -2.10 -9.57 -10.79
N LYS A 85 -3.38 -9.33 -10.50
CA LYS A 85 -4.36 -10.37 -10.17
C LYS A 85 -4.63 -11.23 -11.40
N THR A 86 -3.72 -12.15 -11.70
CA THR A 86 -4.12 -13.40 -12.34
C THR A 86 -4.95 -14.15 -11.32
N THR A 87 -6.23 -14.40 -11.64
CA THR A 87 -7.06 -15.37 -10.92
C THR A 87 -6.43 -16.75 -11.13
N GLN A 88 -5.34 -17.02 -10.42
CA GLN A 88 -4.92 -18.38 -10.12
C GLN A 88 -5.83 -18.78 -8.97
N GLU A 89 -6.58 -19.87 -9.16
CA GLU A 89 -7.14 -20.62 -8.05
C GLU A 89 -5.95 -21.07 -7.19
N ILE A 90 -5.56 -20.22 -6.25
CA ILE A 90 -4.63 -20.58 -5.19
C ILE A 90 -5.43 -21.58 -4.36
N LYS A 91 -5.27 -22.86 -4.68
CA LYS A 91 -5.62 -23.91 -3.73
C LYS A 91 -4.90 -23.55 -2.44
N ASP A 92 -5.64 -23.50 -1.34
CA ASP A 92 -5.15 -23.23 0.02
C ASP A 92 -4.21 -24.36 0.51
N GLU A 93 -3.18 -24.68 -0.28
CA GLU A 93 -2.11 -25.58 0.11
C GLU A 93 -1.21 -24.81 1.09
N ILE A 94 -1.67 -24.83 2.35
CA ILE A 94 -0.89 -24.67 3.56
C ILE A 94 -0.29 -23.26 3.72
N MET A 95 -1.17 -22.25 3.82
CA MET A 95 -0.81 -20.93 4.37
C MET A 95 -0.67 -20.94 5.91
N LEU A 96 -0.09 -22.01 6.49
CA LEU A 96 0.24 -22.01 7.90
C LEU A 96 1.70 -21.60 8.08
N LEU A 97 1.91 -20.43 8.69
CA LEU A 97 3.24 -20.07 9.19
C LEU A 97 3.69 -21.13 10.20
N ALA A 98 4.97 -21.52 10.13
CA ALA A 98 5.55 -22.43 11.11
C ALA A 98 5.41 -21.84 12.52
N LYS A 99 5.07 -22.68 13.52
CA LYS A 99 4.98 -22.26 14.92
C LYS A 99 6.35 -21.77 15.40
N GLN A 100 6.48 -20.47 15.64
CA GLN A 100 7.70 -19.86 16.19
C GLN A 100 7.57 -19.77 17.71
N ALA A 101 8.46 -20.45 18.44
CA ALA A 101 8.52 -20.37 19.90
C ALA A 101 9.52 -19.31 20.37
N LEU A 102 9.18 -18.57 21.44
CA LEU A 102 10.10 -17.60 22.04
C LEU A 102 11.29 -18.31 22.72
N PHE A 103 12.49 -17.73 22.58
CA PHE A 103 13.68 -18.18 23.30
C PHE A 103 13.53 -17.98 24.82
N PRO A 104 14.20 -18.80 25.66
CA PRO A 104 14.13 -18.68 27.12
C PRO A 104 14.55 -17.30 27.65
N ALA A 105 15.55 -16.65 27.03
CA ALA A 105 15.99 -15.31 27.39
C ALA A 105 14.90 -14.26 27.12
N THR A 106 14.20 -14.37 25.99
CA THR A 106 13.09 -13.50 25.60
C THR A 106 11.90 -13.65 26.55
N LYS A 107 11.57 -14.89 26.93
CA LYS A 107 10.52 -15.16 27.93
C LYS A 107 10.81 -14.49 29.27
N LYS A 108 12.07 -14.54 29.74
CA LYS A 108 12.50 -13.86 30.97
C LYS A 108 12.45 -12.34 30.84
N HIS A 109 12.94 -11.79 29.72
CA HIS A 109 12.93 -10.35 29.47
C HIS A 109 11.52 -9.75 29.49
N PHE A 110 10.56 -10.43 28.88
CA PHE A 110 9.17 -9.98 28.83
C PHE A 110 8.30 -10.49 29.99
N SER A 111 8.90 -11.15 31.00
CA SER A 111 8.17 -11.72 32.14
C SER A 111 6.97 -12.60 31.72
N LEU A 112 7.18 -13.46 30.71
CA LEU A 112 6.21 -14.42 30.17
C LEU A 112 6.59 -15.84 30.66
N PRO A 113 6.21 -16.24 31.88
CA PRO A 113 6.58 -17.55 32.43
C PRO A 113 5.88 -18.72 31.72
N ILE A 114 4.70 -18.48 31.18
CA ILE A 114 3.84 -19.46 30.51
C ILE A 114 3.42 -18.88 29.15
N ASP A 115 3.26 -19.74 28.16
CA ASP A 115 2.69 -19.36 26.87
C ASP A 115 1.19 -19.06 27.06
N PRO A 116 0.73 -17.82 26.87
CA PRO A 116 -0.66 -17.45 27.11
C PRO A 116 -1.62 -18.14 26.12
N PHE A 117 -1.12 -18.70 25.02
CA PHE A 117 -1.91 -19.39 24.00
C PHE A 117 -1.84 -20.91 24.08
N SER A 118 -1.06 -21.47 25.02
CA SER A 118 -0.99 -22.93 25.22
C SER A 118 -2.07 -23.47 26.15
N VAL A 119 -2.82 -22.59 26.81
CA VAL A 119 -3.87 -22.98 27.74
C VAL A 119 -5.20 -23.03 27.00
N ASP A 120 -5.88 -24.16 27.03
CA ASP A 120 -7.22 -24.29 26.48
C ASP A 120 -8.18 -23.43 27.31
N ILE A 121 -8.54 -22.27 26.76
CA ILE A 121 -9.50 -21.33 27.33
C ILE A 121 -10.90 -21.85 26.97
N ARG A 122 -11.69 -22.24 27.98
CA ARG A 122 -13.06 -22.77 27.79
C ARG A 122 -14.13 -21.68 27.80
N SER A 123 -13.81 -20.48 28.30
CA SER A 123 -14.73 -19.34 28.36
C SER A 123 -13.99 -17.99 28.39
N ALA A 124 -14.68 -16.90 28.06
CA ALA A 124 -14.09 -15.55 28.03
C ALA A 124 -13.52 -15.10 29.39
N ASP A 125 -14.10 -15.58 30.49
CA ASP A 125 -13.67 -15.25 31.85
C ASP A 125 -12.31 -15.91 32.22
N GLU A 126 -11.87 -16.93 31.49
CA GLU A 126 -10.60 -17.63 31.71
C GLU A 126 -9.40 -16.99 31.00
N VAL A 127 -9.65 -16.04 30.08
CA VAL A 127 -8.60 -15.36 29.28
C VAL A 127 -7.61 -14.61 30.18
N PHE A 128 -8.09 -14.02 31.27
CA PHE A 128 -7.28 -13.24 32.21
C PHE A 128 -6.92 -14.02 33.49
N ALA A 129 -7.32 -15.30 33.59
CA ALA A 129 -7.07 -16.12 34.77
C ALA A 129 -5.66 -16.74 34.73
N THR A 130 -4.73 -16.13 35.46
CA THR A 130 -3.38 -16.66 35.73
C THR A 130 -3.46 -17.95 36.54
N SER A 131 -2.42 -18.79 36.50
CA SER A 131 -2.34 -20.05 37.28
C SER A 131 -2.66 -19.84 38.77
N ASP A 132 -2.20 -18.73 39.35
CA ASP A 132 -2.44 -18.38 40.75
C ASP A 132 -3.93 -18.11 41.05
N ILE A 133 -4.66 -17.53 40.08
CA ILE A 133 -6.11 -17.29 40.20
C ILE A 133 -6.90 -18.60 40.08
N ARG A 134 -6.40 -19.56 39.29
CA ARG A 134 -7.03 -20.87 39.13
C ARG A 134 -6.85 -21.76 40.36
N TYR A 135 -5.70 -21.70 41.02
CA TYR A 135 -5.39 -22.49 42.22
C TYR A 135 -6.31 -22.21 43.42
N VAL A 136 -6.99 -21.06 43.44
CA VAL A 136 -7.92 -20.69 44.52
C VAL A 136 -9.33 -21.23 44.29
N ARG A 137 -9.65 -21.72 43.08
CA ARG A 137 -11.02 -22.13 42.69
C ARG A 137 -11.23 -23.63 42.55
N GLU A 138 -10.18 -24.44 42.61
CA GLU A 138 -10.28 -25.91 42.78
C GLU A 138 -10.03 -26.29 44.24
#